data_AF-A0A3C0IXA5-F1
#
_entry.id   AF-A0A3C0IXA5-F1
#
_cell.length_a   1.000
_cell.length_b   1.000
_cell.length_c   1.000
_cell.angle_alpha   90.00
_cell.angle_beta   90.00
_cell.angle_gamma   90.00
#
_symmetry.space_group_name_H-M   'P 1'
#
loop_
_entity.id
_entity.type
_entity.pdbx_description
1 polymer ?
#
loop_
_entity_poly.entity_id
_entity_poly.type
_entity_poly.pdbx_seq_one_letter_code
_entity_poly.pdbx_strand_id
1 'polypeptide(L)' 'VIGVLVRAGQVIVPRGDTRILPGDHVIVFTAESAREETARLFELR' A
#
# COMPACT_ATOMS: atom_id res chain seq x y z
N VAL A 1 2.78 7.78 -0.17
CA VAL A 1 2.33 7.53 -1.57
C VAL A 1 2.21 6.04 -1.78
N ILE A 2 1.10 5.58 -2.36
CA ILE A 2 1.00 4.18 -2.80
C ILE A 2 1.56 4.11 -4.22
N GLY A 3 2.67 3.38 -4.39
CA GLY A 3 3.33 3.26 -5.69
C GLY A 3 2.63 2.22 -6.56
N VAL A 4 2.43 1.03 -6.01
CA VAL A 4 1.91 -0.14 -6.71
C VAL A 4 1.17 -1.03 -5.71
N LEU A 5 0.17 -1.76 -6.18
CA LEU A 5 -0.31 -2.95 -5.49
C LEU A 5 -0.24 -4.18 -6.41
N VAL A 6 0.04 -5.35 -5.84
CA VAL A 6 0.01 -6.63 -6.53
C VAL A 6 -1.18 -7.43 -6.02
N ARG A 7 -2.06 -7.83 -6.95
CA ARG A 7 -3.26 -8.63 -6.65
C ARG A 7 -3.32 -9.82 -7.59
N ALA A 8 -3.36 -11.03 -7.04
CA ALA A 8 -3.40 -12.27 -7.83
C ALA A 8 -2.32 -12.33 -8.95
N GLY A 9 -1.10 -11.89 -8.62
CA GLY A 9 0.04 -11.86 -9.57
C GLY A 9 -0.01 -10.74 -10.60
N GLN A 10 -1.02 -9.87 -10.59
CA GLN A 10 -1.11 -8.71 -11.47
C GLN A 10 -0.60 -7.45 -10.78
N VAL A 11 0.21 -6.67 -11.50
CA VAL A 11 0.70 -5.36 -11.04
C VAL A 11 -0.33 -4.29 -11.40
N ILE A 12 -0.77 -3.52 -10.40
CA ILE A 12 -1.78 -2.47 -10.54
C ILE A 12 -1.18 -1.14 -10.08
N VAL A 13 -1.24 -0.12 -10.95
CA VAL A 13 -0.88 1.26 -10.59
C VAL A 13 -2.14 1.96 -10.07
N PRO A 14 -2.22 2.28 -8.77
CA PRO A 14 -3.42 2.84 -8.17
C PRO A 14 -3.71 4.27 -8.65
N ARG A 15 -5.00 4.57 -8.73
CA ARG A 15 -5.60 5.89 -8.96
C ARG A 15 -6.37 6.32 -7.72
N GLY A 16 -6.93 7.54 -7.72
CA GLY A 16 -7.65 8.08 -6.58
C GLY A 16 -8.88 7.27 -6.15
N ASP A 17 -9.46 6.49 -7.06
CA ASP A 17 -10.61 5.61 -6.84
C ASP A 17 -10.23 4.14 -6.62
N THR A 18 -8.94 3.80 -6.63
CA THR A 18 -8.50 2.42 -6.48
C THR A 18 -8.74 1.92 -5.06
N ARG A 19 -9.55 0.87 -4.94
CA ARG A 19 -9.84 0.21 -3.66
C ARG A 19 -8.81 -0.88 -3.35
N ILE A 20 -8.14 -0.71 -2.22
CA ILE A 20 -7.29 -1.75 -1.61
C ILE A 20 -8.20 -2.79 -0.97
N LEU A 21 -7.93 -4.06 -1.21
CA LEU A 21 -8.72 -5.20 -0.74
C LEU A 21 -7.82 -6.20 0.01
N PRO A 22 -8.40 -7.08 0.86
CA PRO A 22 -7.66 -8.17 1.46
C PRO A 22 -6.93 -9.02 0.42
N GLY A 23 -5.67 -9.37 0.71
CA GLY A 23 -4.80 -10.13 -0.20
C GLY A 23 -3.97 -9.27 -1.15
N ASP A 24 -4.16 -7.94 -1.15
CA ASP A 24 -3.24 -7.04 -1.85
C ASP A 24 -1.88 -6.99 -1.17
N HIS A 25 -0.83 -7.11 -1.97
CA HIS A 25 0.50 -6.70 -1.55
C HIS A 25 0.72 -5.24 -1.97
N VAL A 26 0.74 -4.33 -1.02
CA VAL A 26 0.85 -2.88 -1.27
C VAL A 26 2.30 -2.41 -1.09
N ILE A 27 2.84 -1.73 -2.09
CA ILE A 27 4.15 -1.06 -2.01
C ILE A 27 3.92 0.42 -1.72
N VAL A 28 4.38 0.87 -0.56
CA VAL A 28 4.19 2.23 -0.06
C VAL A 28 5.54 2.94 0.08
N PHE A 29 5.61 4.15 -0.45
CA PHE A 29 6.71 5.07 -0.19
C PHE A 29 6.27 6.09 0.86
N THR A 30 7.06 6.23 1.92
CA THR A 30 6.84 7.18 3.00
C THR A 30 8.16 7.76 3.46
N ALA A 31 8.12 8.94 4.08
CA ALA A 31 9.29 9.51 4.74
C ALA A 31 9.62 8.69 5.99
N GLU A 32 10.90 8.62 6.37
CA GLU A 32 11.33 7.87 7.55
C GLU A 32 10.60 8.35 8.83
N SER A 33 10.40 9.66 8.96
CA SER A 33 9.67 10.26 10.08
C SER A 33 8.21 9.81 10.18
N ALA A 34 7.61 9.33 9.09
CA ALA A 34 6.23 8.86 9.02
C ALA A 34 6.12 7.33 8.96
N ARG A 35 7.23 6.60 9.13
CA ARG A 35 7.28 5.13 9.00
C ARG A 35 6.29 4.43 9.93
N GLU A 36 6.28 4.79 11.21
CA GLU A 36 5.39 4.16 12.20
C GLU A 36 3.92 4.47 11.96
N GLU A 37 3.60 5.72 11.63
CA GLU A 37 2.23 6.12 11.30
C GLU A 37 1.72 5.36 10.07
N THR A 38 2.57 5.26 9.04
CA THR A 38 2.26 4.51 7.82
C THR A 38 2.07 3.02 8.13
N ALA A 39 2.91 2.42 8.99
CA ALA A 39 2.80 1.02 9.37
C ALA A 39 1.47 0.71 10.09
N ARG A 40 1.01 1.61 10.95
CA ARG A 40 -0.26 1.48 11.69
C ARG A 40 -1.48 1.42 10.76
N LEU A 41 -1.46 2.11 9.62
CA LEU A 41 -2.57 2.09 8.64
C LEU A 41 -2.77 0.72 7.98
N PHE A 42 -1.71 -0.09 7.93
CA PHE A 42 -1.72 -1.40 7.26
C PHE A 42 -1.62 -2.56 8.25
N GLU A 43 -1.79 -2.31 9.55
CA GLU A 43 -1.65 -3.30 10.63
C GLU A 43 -0.35 -4.14 10.52
N LEU A 44 0.70 -3.54 9.97
CA LEU A 44 2.00 -4.17 9.84
C LEU A 44 2.57 -4.34 11.26
N ARG A 45 2.57 -5.57 11.77
CA ARG A 45 3.23 -5.95 13.02
C ARG A 45 4.74 -5.92 12.88
#